data_AF-A0A1E3ZVW3-F1
#
_entry.id   AF-A0A1E3ZVW3-F1
#
_cell.length_a   1.000
_cell.length_b   1.000
_cell.length_c   1.000
_cell.angle_alpha   90.00
_cell.angle_beta   90.00
_cell.angle_gamma   90.00
#
_symmetry.space_group_name_H-M   'P 1'
#
loop_
_entity.id
_entity.type
_entity.pdbx_description
1 polymer ?
#
loop_
_entity_poly.entity_id
_entity_poly.type
_entity_poly.pdbx_seq_one_letter_code
_entity_poly.pdbx_strand_id
1 'polypeptide(L)'
;MESLFYYNQILAARISLDFKRALYEAVNWNQRMIAISGARGVRKTTLMLQRQKEIGAPPDRSLYLSMELQAVRDMLLQTIY
;
A
#
# COMPACT_ATOMS: atom_id res chain seq x y z
N MET A 1 -15.99 5.36 2.81
CA MET A 1 -14.95 5.67 1.81
C MET A 1 -13.91 6.64 2.37
N GLU A 2 -14.32 7.80 2.93
CA GLU A 2 -13.40 8.81 3.49
C GLU A 2 -12.43 8.27 4.56
N SER A 3 -12.91 7.40 5.45
CA SER A 3 -12.10 6.76 6.49
C SER A 3 -10.90 5.96 5.93
N LEU A 4 -11.05 5.34 4.75
CA LEU A 4 -9.98 4.59 4.09
C LEU A 4 -8.89 5.53 3.57
N PHE A 5 -9.29 6.64 2.94
CA PHE A 5 -8.35 7.65 2.47
C PHE A 5 -7.65 8.37 3.62
N TYR A 6 -8.34 8.61 4.73
CA TYR A 6 -7.73 9.14 5.94
C TYR A 6 -6.65 8.19 6.49
N TYR A 7 -6.97 6.90 6.63
CA TYR A 7 -6.01 5.90 7.10
C TYR A 7 -4.80 5.75 6.16
N ASN A 8 -5.05 5.75 4.85
CA ASN A 8 -4.02 5.74 3.81
C ASN A 8 -3.04 6.91 3.97
N GLN A 9 -3.53 8.13 4.18
CA GLN A 9 -2.69 9.32 4.38
C GLN A 9 -1.85 9.20 5.65
N ILE A 10 -2.42 8.73 6.77
CA ILE A 10 -1.67 8.50 8.02
C ILE A 10 -0.53 7.50 7.80
N LEU A 11 -0.80 6.39 7.10
CA LEU A 11 0.22 5.38 6.82
C LEU A 11 1.32 5.92 5.91
N ALA A 12 0.96 6.59 4.82
CA ALA A 12 1.92 7.16 3.88
C ALA A 12 2.80 8.25 4.55
N ALA A 13 2.23 9.08 5.43
CA ALA A 13 2.96 10.12 6.14
C ALA A 13 4.09 9.55 7.03
N ARG A 14 3.88 8.36 7.62
CA ARG A 14 4.84 7.71 8.53
C ARG A 14 6.02 7.04 7.83
N ILE A 15 5.99 6.93 6.51
CA ILE A 15 7.01 6.22 5.75
C ILE A 15 8.08 7.21 5.29
N SER A 16 9.33 6.97 5.67
CA SER A 16 10.48 7.70 5.14
C SER A 16 10.92 7.14 3.79
N LEU A 17 11.42 8.03 2.93
CA LEU A 17 12.09 7.71 1.66
C LEU A 17 13.61 7.84 1.75
N ASP A 18 14.17 8.23 2.91
CA ASP A 18 15.62 8.43 3.11
C ASP A 18 16.39 7.12 2.94
N PHE A 19 15.74 6.00 3.23
CA PHE A 19 16.26 4.67 2.97
C PHE A 19 15.22 3.82 2.26
N LYS A 20 15.57 3.35 1.06
CA LYS A 20 14.80 2.35 0.34
C LYS A 20 15.40 0.96 0.54
N ARG A 21 14.54 -0.05 0.59
CA ARG A 21 14.98 -1.44 0.72
C ARG A 21 15.72 -1.88 -0.53
N ALA A 22 16.73 -2.73 -0.40
CA ALA A 22 17.47 -3.27 -1.56
C ALA A 22 16.55 -3.91 -2.62
N LEU A 23 15.49 -4.62 -2.19
CA LEU A 23 14.51 -5.21 -3.10
C LEU A 23 13.77 -4.15 -3.94
N TYR A 24 13.60 -2.93 -3.43
CA TYR A 24 12.87 -1.86 -4.10
C TYR A 24 13.43 -1.57 -5.49
N GLU A 25 14.76 -1.51 -5.61
CA GLU A 25 15.45 -1.25 -6.88
C GLU A 25 15.41 -2.45 -7.83
N ALA A 26 15.21 -3.66 -7.29
CA ALA A 26 15.13 -4.88 -8.08
C ALA A 26 13.72 -5.14 -8.67
N VAL A 27 12.68 -4.46 -8.17
CA VAL A 27 11.31 -4.63 -8.69
C VAL A 27 11.14 -3.88 -10.01
N ASN A 28 10.63 -4.55 -11.03
CA ASN A 28 10.17 -3.90 -12.25
C ASN A 28 8.83 -3.17 -12.00
N TRP A 29 8.91 -1.89 -11.65
CA TRP A 29 7.74 -1.06 -11.34
C TRP A 29 6.85 -0.67 -12.54
N ASN A 30 7.24 -1.04 -13.77
CA ASN A 30 6.44 -0.77 -14.97
C ASN A 30 5.31 -1.78 -15.16
N GLN A 31 5.23 -2.83 -14.33
CA GLN A 31 4.16 -3.80 -14.37
C GLN A 31 2.86 -3.21 -13.80
N ARG A 32 1.73 -3.47 -14.47
CA ARG A 32 0.39 -3.01 -14.03
C ARG A 32 -0.06 -3.66 -12.72
N MET A 33 0.44 -4.86 -12.44
CA MET A 33 0.14 -5.61 -11.23
C MET A 33 1.41 -6.30 -10.74
N ILE A 34 1.72 -6.11 -9.45
CA ILE A 34 2.89 -6.69 -8.80
C ILE A 34 2.42 -7.34 -7.51
N ALA A 35 2.72 -8.63 -7.35
CA ALA A 35 2.53 -9.35 -6.10
C ALA A 35 3.87 -9.45 -5.36
N ILE A 36 3.89 -9.07 -4.08
CA ILE A 36 5.07 -9.16 -3.22
C ILE A 36 4.77 -10.19 -2.13
N SER A 37 5.43 -11.34 -2.18
CA SER A 37 5.31 -12.42 -1.21
C SER A 37 6.54 -12.50 -0.29
N GLY A 38 6.42 -13.24 0.82
CA GLY A 38 7.51 -13.45 1.77
C GLY A 38 7.03 -13.57 3.21
N ALA A 39 7.92 -13.92 4.13
CA ALA A 39 7.60 -14.16 5.54
C ALA A 39 6.99 -12.94 6.27
N ARG A 40 6.30 -13.16 7.39
CA ARG A 40 5.79 -12.07 8.24
C ARG A 40 6.98 -11.27 8.82
N GLY A 41 6.79 -9.96 9.03
CA GLY A 41 7.83 -9.10 9.60
C GLY A 41 8.93 -8.65 8.63
N VAL A 42 9.00 -9.20 7.42
CA VAL A 42 10.01 -8.80 6.42
C VAL A 42 9.70 -7.45 5.76
N ARG A 43 8.90 -6.56 6.34
CA ARG A 43 8.61 -5.19 5.86
C ARG A 43 8.04 -5.05 4.43
N LYS A 44 7.19 -5.98 4.00
CA LYS A 44 6.50 -5.91 2.69
C LYS A 44 5.61 -4.66 2.58
N THR A 45 4.81 -4.38 3.60
CA THR A 45 3.95 -3.19 3.68
C THR A 45 4.74 -1.89 3.55
N THR A 46 5.92 -1.81 4.19
CA THR A 46 6.81 -0.65 4.07
C THR A 46 7.23 -0.43 2.61
N LEU A 47 7.59 -1.50 1.89
CA LEU A 47 7.99 -1.40 0.49
C LEU A 47 6.85 -0.91 -0.42
N MET A 48 5.63 -1.40 -0.19
CA MET A 48 4.43 -0.94 -0.92
C MET A 48 4.13 0.54 -0.66
N LEU A 49 4.15 0.97 0.61
CA LEU A 49 3.87 2.37 0.97
C LEU A 49 5.00 3.32 0.54
N GLN A 50 6.27 2.87 0.53
CA GLN A 50 7.38 3.61 -0.05
C GLN A 50 7.14 3.85 -1.54
N ARG A 51 6.67 2.82 -2.27
CA ARG A 51 6.35 2.97 -3.70
C ARG A 51 5.23 3.97 -3.93
N GLN A 52 4.14 3.84 -3.18
CA GLN A 52 3.04 4.79 -3.23
C GLN A 52 3.53 6.23 -2.99
N LYS A 53 4.35 6.44 -1.95
CA LYS A 53 4.87 7.77 -1.62
C LYS A 53 5.80 8.32 -2.68
N GLU A 54 6.64 7.50 -3.30
CA GLU A 54 7.51 7.91 -4.41
C GLU A 54 6.73 8.29 -5.67
N ILE A 55 5.66 7.56 -6.00
CA ILE A 55 4.82 7.91 -7.16
C ILE A 55 4.25 9.33 -7.00
N GLY A 56 3.97 9.75 -5.76
CA GLY A 56 3.48 11.10 -5.48
C GLY A 56 2.13 11.39 -6.14
N ALA A 57 1.33 10.35 -6.40
CA ALA A 57 0.02 10.51 -7.01
C ALA A 57 -0.90 11.35 -6.11
N PRO A 58 -1.85 12.10 -6.71
CA PRO A 58 -2.92 12.75 -5.97
C PRO A 58 -3.62 11.78 -4.99
N PRO A 59 -4.07 12.23 -3.81
CA PRO A 59 -4.65 11.36 -2.78
C PRO A 59 -5.84 10.52 -3.24
N ASP A 60 -6.59 11.00 -4.23
CA ASP A 60 -7.73 10.33 -4.87
C ASP A 60 -7.33 9.26 -5.90
N ARG A 61 -6.05 9.23 -6.31
CA ARG A 61 -5.52 8.32 -7.33
C ARG A 61 -4.59 7.23 -6.78
N SER A 62 -4.42 7.17 -5.46
CA SER A 62 -3.64 6.10 -4.81
C SER A 62 -4.20 5.74 -3.44
N LEU A 63 -4.53 4.46 -3.27
CA LEU A 63 -5.13 3.94 -2.05
C LEU A 63 -4.46 2.65 -1.59
N TYR A 64 -3.92 2.65 -0.38
CA TYR A 64 -3.53 1.44 0.31
C TYR A 64 -4.72 0.88 1.10
N LEU A 65 -5.07 -0.38 0.82
CA LEU A 65 -6.10 -1.12 1.54
C LEU A 65 -5.46 -2.22 2.37
N SER A 66 -5.78 -2.27 3.66
CA SER A 66 -5.35 -3.33 4.55
C SER A 66 -6.48 -4.33 4.76
N MET A 67 -6.21 -5.61 4.49
CA MET A 67 -7.14 -6.70 4.80
C MET A 67 -7.35 -6.92 6.31
N GLU A 68 -6.53 -6.29 7.15
CA GLU A 68 -6.70 -6.30 8.60
C GLU A 68 -7.79 -5.32 9.07
N LEU A 69 -8.23 -4.38 8.21
CA LEU A 69 -9.30 -3.44 8.55
C LEU A 69 -10.67 -4.08 8.30
N GLN A 70 -11.51 -4.10 9.33
CA GLN A 70 -12.86 -4.67 9.25
C GLN A 70 -13.69 -4.05 8.10
N ALA A 71 -13.64 -2.72 7.95
CA ALA A 71 -14.36 -2.02 6.88
C ALA A 71 -13.98 -2.49 5.47
N VAL A 72 -12.73 -2.90 5.25
CA VAL A 72 -12.28 -3.46 3.95
C VAL A 72 -12.86 -4.85 3.75
N ARG A 73 -12.91 -5.67 4.81
CA ARG A 73 -13.52 -6.99 4.77
C ARG A 73 -15.01 -6.89 4.44
N ASP A 74 -15.73 -6.00 5.12
CA ASP A 74 -17.16 -5.79 4.92
C ASP A 74 -17.46 -5.33 3.48
N MET A 75 -16.65 -4.41 2.94
CA MET A 75 -16.77 -3.93 1.56
C MET A 75 -16.57 -5.07 0.53
N LEU A 76 -15.56 -5.92 0.73
CA LEU A 76 -15.30 -7.04 -0.18
C LEU A 76 -16.42 -8.08 -0.12
N LEU A 77 -16.96 -8.36 1.07
CA LEU A 77 -18.10 -9.27 1.24
C LEU A 77 -19.34 -8.76 0.51
N GLN A 78 -19.61 -7.44 0.54
CA GLN A 78 -20.72 -6.83 -0.20
C GLN A 78 -20.53 -6.82 -1.72
N THR A 79 -19.31 -6.99 -2.22
CA THR A 79 -19.01 -6.99 -3.67
C THR A 79 -19.19 -8.37 -4.30
N ILE A 80 -19.23 -9.42 -3.48
CA ILE A 80 -19.28 -10.83 -3.91
C ILE A 80 -20.74 -11.36 -3.94
N TYR A 81 -21.71 -10.54 -3.52
CA TYR A 81 -23.15 -10.82 -3.60
C TYR A 81 -23.86 -9.70 -4.37
#